data_AF-A0A1H2QHF6-F1
#
_entry.id   AF-A0A1H2QHF6-F1
#
_cell.length_a   1.000
_cell.length_b   1.000
_cell.length_c   1.000
_cell.angle_alpha   90.00
_cell.angle_beta   90.00
_cell.angle_gamma   90.00
#
_symmetry.space_group_name_H-M   'P 1'
#
loop_
_entity.id
_entity.type
_entity.pdbx_description
1 polymer ?
#
loop_
_entity_poly.entity_id
_entity_poly.type
_entity_poly.pdbx_seq_one_letter_code
_entity_poly.pdbx_strand_id
1 'polypeptide(L)'
;MTIPTATEILDLLKQARPRPTSEAPRDARGIYGLFDHTGTFRYIGSTSSSAETFYKRIHQRHRTGSETHSHYFAHMYNTGRMWVDRTDPETTIEMKIVRRLRQAFVASHCGCTWVPLPDHADIAALEAEVIAVAPSEMVAWNRRGMAVYDEPVDLVDALIGQMELSPFERAALTRQLRPWQHLSGGCCLRAP
;
A
#
# COMPACT_ATOMS: atom_id res chain seq x y z
N MET A 1 -9.95 -22.26 20.63
CA MET A 1 -10.38 -20.87 20.38
C MET A 1 -11.47 -20.92 19.33
N THR A 2 -12.58 -20.23 19.53
CA THR A 2 -13.64 -20.11 18.52
C THR A 2 -13.17 -19.21 17.39
N ILE A 3 -13.48 -19.59 16.14
CA ILE A 3 -13.17 -18.77 14.97
C ILE A 3 -14.20 -17.62 14.91
N PRO A 4 -13.78 -16.34 14.90
CA PRO A 4 -14.72 -15.22 14.78
C PRO A 4 -15.44 -15.24 13.43
N THR A 5 -16.68 -14.75 13.41
CA THR A 5 -17.47 -14.54 12.19
C THR A 5 -16.90 -13.41 11.34
N ALA A 6 -17.26 -13.36 10.06
CA ALA A 6 -16.84 -12.30 9.16
C ALA A 6 -17.20 -10.87 9.66
N THR A 7 -18.37 -10.70 10.29
CA THR A 7 -18.78 -9.40 10.84
C THR A 7 -17.92 -9.02 12.04
N GLU A 8 -17.64 -9.96 12.95
CA GLU A 8 -16.75 -9.71 14.09
C GLU A 8 -15.33 -9.37 13.64
N ILE A 9 -14.80 -10.06 12.62
CA ILE A 9 -13.49 -9.74 12.04
C ILE A 9 -13.49 -8.33 11.47
N LEU A 10 -14.51 -7.97 10.68
CA LEU A 10 -14.62 -6.63 10.10
C LEU A 10 -14.67 -5.55 11.19
N ASP A 11 -15.47 -5.76 12.24
CA ASP A 11 -15.59 -4.82 13.35
C ASP A 11 -14.28 -4.67 14.11
N LEU A 12 -13.57 -5.77 14.39
CA LEU A 12 -12.24 -5.75 15.01
C LEU A 12 -11.23 -4.97 14.15
N LEU A 13 -11.23 -5.18 12.83
CA LEU A 13 -10.34 -4.45 11.91
C LEU A 13 -10.64 -2.94 11.87
N LYS A 14 -11.91 -2.54 12.01
CA LYS A 14 -12.36 -1.14 12.02
C LYS A 14 -12.05 -0.43 13.34
N GLN A 15 -12.24 -1.12 14.46
CA GLN A 15 -12.06 -0.55 15.80
C GLN A 15 -10.58 -0.47 16.20
N ALA A 16 -9.74 -1.34 15.64
CA ALA A 16 -8.30 -1.31 15.90
C ALA A 16 -7.67 -0.01 15.38
N ARG A 17 -6.82 0.61 16.20
CA ARG A 17 -5.99 1.74 15.77
C ARG A 17 -5.01 1.26 14.69
N PRO A 18 -4.95 1.91 13.51
CA PRO A 18 -3.95 1.59 12.50
C PRO A 18 -2.53 1.73 13.05
N ARG A 19 -1.68 0.74 12.76
CA ARG A 19 -0.29 0.66 13.20
C ARG A 19 0.67 0.69 12.01
N PRO A 20 1.94 1.08 12.22
CA PRO A 20 2.98 0.97 11.20
C PRO A 20 3.12 -0.46 10.66
N THR A 21 3.36 -0.59 9.35
CA THR A 21 3.51 -1.90 8.70
C THR A 21 4.65 -2.74 9.28
N SER A 22 5.69 -2.11 9.85
CA SER A 22 6.83 -2.78 10.49
C SER A 22 6.47 -3.52 11.77
N GLU A 23 5.34 -3.19 12.40
CA GLU A 23 4.85 -3.84 13.62
C GLU A 23 3.98 -5.07 13.34
N ALA A 24 3.71 -5.37 12.08
CA ALA A 24 2.95 -6.55 11.71
C ALA A 24 3.61 -7.84 12.25
N PRO A 25 2.85 -8.78 12.85
CA PRO A 25 3.40 -9.98 13.48
C PRO A 25 4.18 -10.85 12.50
N ARG A 26 5.29 -11.42 12.97
CA ARG A 26 6.17 -12.28 12.17
C ARG A 26 5.79 -13.76 12.25
N ASP A 27 4.93 -14.11 13.18
CA ASP A 27 4.60 -15.46 13.63
C ASP A 27 3.08 -15.69 13.74
N ALA A 28 2.28 -14.85 13.06
CA ALA A 28 0.84 -14.99 13.03
C ALA A 28 0.25 -14.86 11.63
N ARG A 29 -0.92 -15.47 11.47
CA ARG A 29 -1.75 -15.49 10.26
C ARG A 29 -3.15 -15.01 10.56
N GLY A 30 -3.89 -14.58 9.53
CA GLY A 30 -5.29 -14.19 9.61
C GLY A 30 -5.66 -13.17 8.55
N ILE A 31 -6.49 -12.20 8.93
CA ILE A 31 -7.02 -11.15 8.03
C ILE A 31 -6.50 -9.79 8.48
N TYR A 32 -6.21 -8.90 7.53
CA TYR A 32 -5.69 -7.56 7.79
C TYR A 32 -6.39 -6.49 6.95
N GLY A 33 -6.34 -5.27 7.45
CA GLY A 33 -6.80 -4.05 6.78
C GLY A 33 -5.62 -3.14 6.44
N LEU A 34 -5.66 -2.46 5.30
CA LEU A 34 -4.72 -1.39 4.95
C LEU A 34 -5.42 -0.03 4.90
N PHE A 35 -4.72 0.97 5.41
CA PHE A 35 -5.18 2.35 5.52
C PHE A 35 -4.27 3.25 4.68
N ASP A 36 -4.87 4.12 3.88
CA ASP A 36 -4.14 5.08 3.06
C ASP A 36 -3.57 6.25 3.89
N HIS A 37 -2.91 7.18 3.21
CA HIS A 37 -2.25 8.35 3.82
C HIS A 37 -3.23 9.34 4.47
N THR A 38 -4.53 9.20 4.21
CA THR A 38 -5.59 10.00 4.84
C THR A 38 -6.17 9.32 6.08
N GLY A 39 -5.70 8.11 6.41
CA GLY A 39 -6.26 7.28 7.47
C GLY A 39 -7.53 6.55 7.06
N THR A 40 -7.86 6.49 5.76
CA THR A 40 -9.06 5.78 5.29
C THR A 40 -8.73 4.30 5.07
N PHE A 41 -9.58 3.40 5.57
CA PHE A 41 -9.49 1.96 5.30
C PHE A 41 -9.80 1.70 3.81
N ARG A 42 -8.91 1.01 3.08
CA ARG A 42 -9.07 0.80 1.63
C ARG A 42 -8.99 -0.64 1.13
N TYR A 43 -8.42 -1.55 1.91
CA TYR A 43 -8.15 -2.92 1.47
C TYR A 43 -8.25 -3.93 2.59
N ILE A 44 -8.91 -5.04 2.30
CA ILE A 44 -8.93 -6.24 3.15
C ILE A 44 -8.08 -7.31 2.48
N GLY A 45 -7.14 -7.89 3.22
CA GLY A 45 -6.32 -8.98 2.71
C GLY A 45 -6.17 -10.09 3.73
N SER A 46 -5.65 -11.24 3.29
CA SER A 46 -5.37 -12.36 4.16
C SER A 46 -3.96 -12.95 4.00
N THR A 47 -3.60 -13.79 4.97
CA THR A 47 -2.42 -14.68 4.91
C THR A 47 -2.89 -16.14 4.81
N SER A 48 -3.72 -16.44 3.80
CA SER A 48 -4.33 -17.77 3.62
C SER A 48 -3.32 -18.90 3.42
N SER A 49 -2.17 -18.63 2.79
CA SER A 49 -1.07 -19.60 2.71
C SER A 49 -0.36 -19.79 4.06
N SER A 50 -0.04 -21.04 4.42
CA SER A 50 0.72 -21.39 5.62
C SER A 50 2.16 -20.88 5.61
N ALA A 51 2.71 -20.56 4.44
CA ALA A 51 4.05 -19.98 4.29
C ALA A 51 4.06 -18.44 4.37
N GLU A 52 2.94 -17.83 4.74
CA GLU A 52 2.76 -16.38 4.83
C GLU A 52 2.48 -15.96 6.27
N THR A 53 2.92 -14.75 6.60
CA THR A 53 2.66 -14.10 7.88
C THR A 53 2.24 -12.67 7.62
N PHE A 54 1.65 -12.00 8.61
CA PHE A 54 1.27 -10.60 8.46
C PHE A 54 2.45 -9.73 8.04
N TYR A 55 3.62 -9.89 8.68
CA TYR A 55 4.83 -9.16 8.30
C TYR A 55 5.20 -9.37 6.83
N LYS A 56 5.19 -10.62 6.35
CA LYS A 56 5.56 -10.95 4.97
C LYS A 56 4.58 -10.33 3.97
N ARG A 57 3.28 -10.40 4.23
CA ARG A 57 2.26 -9.83 3.32
C ARG A 57 2.22 -8.30 3.40
N ILE A 58 2.10 -7.73 4.59
CA ILE A 58 1.91 -6.30 4.78
C ILE A 58 3.21 -5.53 4.54
N HIS A 59 4.27 -5.87 5.27
CA HIS A 59 5.52 -5.13 5.23
C HIS A 59 6.35 -5.46 4.00
N GLN A 60 6.64 -6.75 3.76
CA GLN A 60 7.60 -7.13 2.72
C GLN A 60 7.00 -7.06 1.31
N ARG A 61 5.69 -7.28 1.16
CA ARG A 61 5.01 -7.25 -0.13
C ARG A 61 4.30 -5.93 -0.38
N HIS A 62 3.25 -5.58 0.37
CA HIS A 62 2.49 -4.36 0.08
C HIS A 62 3.36 -3.11 0.11
N ARG A 63 4.23 -2.95 1.13
CA ARG A 63 5.12 -1.77 1.25
C ARG A 63 6.40 -1.87 0.42
N THR A 64 7.23 -2.90 0.61
CA THR A 64 8.57 -2.96 0.00
C THR A 64 8.63 -3.74 -1.31
N GLY A 65 7.53 -4.36 -1.72
CA GLY A 65 7.48 -5.17 -2.94
C GLY A 65 7.46 -4.35 -4.22
N SER A 66 7.35 -5.06 -5.34
CA SER A 66 7.13 -4.48 -6.67
C SER A 66 5.82 -3.69 -6.74
N GLU A 67 5.74 -2.74 -7.66
CA GLU A 67 4.59 -1.86 -7.93
C GLU A 67 3.44 -2.57 -8.68
N THR A 68 3.42 -3.90 -8.60
CA THR A 68 2.41 -4.79 -9.19
C THR A 68 1.09 -4.69 -8.43
N HIS A 69 -0.02 -4.99 -9.11
CA HIS A 69 -1.39 -4.82 -8.57
C HIS A 69 -1.69 -5.52 -7.23
N SER A 70 -0.94 -6.56 -6.85
CA SER A 70 -1.12 -7.26 -5.58
C SER A 70 -0.36 -6.64 -4.40
N HIS A 71 0.48 -5.62 -4.65
CA HIS A 71 1.26 -4.91 -3.64
C HIS A 71 0.75 -3.48 -3.48
N TYR A 72 -0.49 -3.36 -2.99
CA TYR A 72 -1.26 -2.13 -3.05
C TYR A 72 -0.55 -0.84 -2.60
N PHE A 73 0.21 -0.79 -1.50
CA PHE A 73 0.92 0.47 -1.18
C PHE A 73 1.95 0.84 -2.27
N ALA A 74 2.77 -0.12 -2.70
CA ALA A 74 3.73 0.10 -3.78
C ALA A 74 3.04 0.46 -5.10
N HIS A 75 1.86 -0.10 -5.38
CA HIS A 75 1.10 0.18 -6.60
C HIS A 75 0.41 1.56 -6.57
N MET A 76 -0.38 1.83 -5.53
CA MET A 76 -1.22 3.02 -5.41
C MET A 76 -0.41 4.31 -5.28
N TYR A 77 0.80 4.24 -4.72
CA TYR A 77 1.72 5.37 -4.58
C TYR A 77 2.87 5.38 -5.61
N ASN A 78 2.77 4.58 -6.68
CA ASN A 78 3.68 4.72 -7.82
C ASN A 78 3.20 5.88 -8.71
N THR A 79 3.35 7.10 -8.21
CA THR A 79 2.84 8.34 -8.81
C THR A 79 3.83 9.49 -8.59
N GLY A 80 3.88 10.45 -9.51
CA GLY A 80 4.70 11.66 -9.38
C GLY A 80 6.17 11.36 -9.12
N ARG A 81 6.75 12.01 -8.11
CA ARG A 81 8.14 11.81 -7.65
C ARG A 81 8.40 10.44 -7.01
N MET A 82 7.34 9.67 -6.73
CA MET A 82 7.40 8.28 -6.26
C MET A 82 7.22 7.25 -7.38
N TRP A 83 7.07 7.70 -8.63
CA TRP A 83 6.88 6.86 -9.81
C TRP A 83 8.21 6.31 -10.34
N VAL A 84 8.20 5.03 -10.67
CA VAL A 84 9.33 4.31 -11.27
C VAL A 84 8.94 3.78 -12.65
N ASP A 85 9.73 4.14 -13.66
CA ASP A 85 9.80 3.35 -14.90
C ASP A 85 10.65 2.10 -14.66
N ARG A 86 10.09 0.92 -14.93
CA ARG A 86 10.80 -0.35 -14.78
C ARG A 86 11.41 -0.87 -16.07
N THR A 87 11.08 -0.22 -17.18
CA THR A 87 11.51 -0.62 -18.51
C THR A 87 12.82 0.04 -18.92
N ASP A 88 13.25 1.07 -18.18
CA ASP A 88 14.48 1.80 -18.42
C ASP A 88 15.60 1.38 -17.44
N PRO A 89 16.54 0.49 -17.85
CA PRO A 89 17.62 0.03 -17.00
C PRO A 89 18.63 1.13 -16.65
N GLU A 90 18.72 2.20 -17.45
CA GLU A 90 19.65 3.32 -17.22
C GLU A 90 19.28 4.13 -15.96
N THR A 91 18.03 3.99 -15.48
CA THR A 91 17.54 4.69 -14.28
C THR A 91 17.74 3.91 -12.98
N THR A 92 18.50 2.81 -12.97
CA THR A 92 18.60 1.90 -11.80
C THR A 92 18.93 2.61 -10.48
N ILE A 93 19.77 3.66 -10.50
CA ILE A 93 20.10 4.45 -9.30
C ILE A 93 18.91 5.31 -8.88
N GLU A 94 18.31 6.06 -9.82
CA GLU A 94 17.09 6.84 -9.61
C GLU A 94 15.96 5.98 -9.05
N MET A 95 15.74 4.79 -9.61
CA MET A 95 14.73 3.84 -9.16
C MET A 95 14.89 3.50 -7.67
N LYS A 96 16.13 3.33 -7.20
CA LYS A 96 16.39 3.05 -5.77
C LYS A 96 16.01 4.25 -4.89
N ILE A 97 16.32 5.47 -5.35
CA ILE A 97 16.01 6.72 -4.64
C ILE A 97 14.49 6.91 -4.54
N VAL A 98 13.79 6.76 -5.66
CA VAL A 98 12.32 6.84 -5.74
C VAL A 98 11.66 5.78 -4.86
N ARG A 99 12.14 4.53 -4.91
CA ARG A 99 11.64 3.45 -4.05
C ARG A 99 11.85 3.76 -2.58
N ARG A 100 13.00 4.34 -2.21
CA ARG A 100 13.27 4.76 -0.82
C ARG A 100 12.27 5.82 -0.37
N LEU A 101 12.00 6.83 -1.22
CA LEU A 101 11.00 7.86 -0.93
C LEU A 101 9.61 7.24 -0.72
N ARG A 102 9.15 6.38 -1.64
CA ARG A 102 7.82 5.74 -1.52
C ARG A 102 7.70 4.86 -0.28
N GLN A 103 8.73 4.09 0.04
CA GLN A 103 8.74 3.25 1.23
C GLN A 103 8.75 4.07 2.53
N ALA A 104 9.41 5.23 2.53
CA ALA A 104 9.38 6.18 3.63
C ALA A 104 7.99 6.85 3.76
N PHE A 105 7.36 7.19 2.63
CA PHE A 105 6.00 7.74 2.59
C PHE A 105 4.99 6.79 3.22
N VAL A 106 4.99 5.54 2.76
CA VAL A 106 4.10 4.49 3.30
C VAL A 106 4.38 4.24 4.78
N ALA A 107 5.64 4.29 5.23
CA ALA A 107 5.97 4.11 6.64
C ALA A 107 5.49 5.25 7.53
N SER A 108 5.44 6.47 6.99
CA SER A 108 5.13 7.69 7.76
C SER A 108 3.65 8.02 7.78
N HIS A 109 2.93 7.70 6.70
CA HIS A 109 1.56 8.18 6.50
C HIS A 109 0.51 7.06 6.38
N CYS A 110 0.90 5.83 6.05
CA CYS A 110 -0.04 4.73 5.92
C CYS A 110 -0.03 3.80 7.14
N GLY A 111 -1.11 3.03 7.31
CA GLY A 111 -1.25 2.13 8.44
C GLY A 111 -1.88 0.79 8.07
N CYS A 112 -1.88 -0.13 9.03
CA CYS A 112 -2.55 -1.41 8.90
C CYS A 112 -3.14 -1.89 10.24
N THR A 113 -4.17 -2.71 10.16
CA THR A 113 -4.76 -3.46 11.28
C THR A 113 -4.77 -4.95 10.95
N TRP A 114 -4.88 -5.82 11.94
CA TRP A 114 -4.89 -7.27 11.74
C TRP A 114 -5.67 -7.99 12.84
N VAL A 115 -6.29 -9.10 12.46
CA VAL A 115 -6.97 -10.05 13.33
C VAL A 115 -6.31 -11.41 13.15
N PRO A 116 -5.51 -11.87 14.12
CA PRO A 116 -4.95 -13.21 14.10
C PRO A 116 -6.05 -14.27 14.13
N LEU A 117 -5.88 -15.33 13.34
CA LEU A 117 -6.78 -16.47 13.27
C LEU A 117 -6.03 -17.76 13.60
N PRO A 118 -6.69 -18.78 14.19
CA PRO A 118 -6.10 -20.10 14.37
C PRO A 118 -5.67 -20.72 13.04
N ASP A 119 -4.59 -21.51 13.04
CA ASP A 119 -4.05 -22.11 11.81
C ASP A 119 -4.99 -23.07 11.07
N HIS A 120 -5.98 -23.63 11.79
CA HIS A 120 -7.00 -24.51 11.24
C HIS A 120 -8.22 -23.77 10.68
N ALA A 121 -8.27 -22.43 10.80
CA ALA A 121 -9.35 -21.66 10.21
C ALA A 121 -9.24 -21.63 8.68
N ASP A 122 -10.38 -21.68 8.00
CA ASP A 122 -10.42 -21.41 6.56
C ASP A 122 -10.31 -19.89 6.32
N ILE A 123 -9.09 -19.39 6.38
CA ILE A 123 -8.76 -17.97 6.23
C ILE A 123 -9.21 -17.43 4.86
N ALA A 124 -9.17 -18.25 3.81
CA ALA A 124 -9.55 -17.84 2.47
C ALA A 124 -11.07 -17.65 2.35
N ALA A 125 -11.86 -18.58 2.90
CA ALA A 125 -13.32 -18.43 2.94
C ALA A 125 -13.72 -17.20 3.78
N LEU A 126 -13.12 -17.04 4.97
CA LEU A 126 -13.39 -15.89 5.84
C LEU A 126 -13.04 -14.55 5.17
N GLU A 127 -11.92 -14.46 4.44
CA GLU A 127 -11.56 -13.25 3.69
C GLU A 127 -12.65 -12.87 2.68
N ALA A 128 -13.16 -13.85 1.92
CA ALA A 128 -14.23 -13.63 0.96
C ALA A 128 -15.51 -13.13 1.63
N GLU A 129 -15.90 -13.73 2.76
CA GLU A 129 -17.06 -13.30 3.54
C GLU A 129 -16.89 -11.88 4.11
N VAL A 130 -15.71 -11.56 4.66
CA VAL A 130 -15.40 -10.22 5.19
C VAL A 130 -15.48 -9.17 4.07
N ILE A 131 -14.93 -9.46 2.88
CA ILE A 131 -15.02 -8.57 1.71
C ILE A 131 -16.47 -8.41 1.22
N ALA A 132 -17.31 -9.44 1.35
CA ALA A 132 -18.69 -9.40 0.91
C ALA A 132 -19.55 -8.48 1.79
N VAL A 133 -19.31 -8.48 3.11
CA VAL A 133 -20.06 -7.64 4.07
C VAL A 133 -19.45 -6.25 4.26
N ALA A 134 -18.21 -6.03 3.81
CA ALA A 134 -17.54 -4.74 3.95
C ALA A 134 -18.15 -3.64 3.05
N PRO A 135 -18.29 -2.41 3.57
CA PRO A 135 -18.63 -1.23 2.77
C PRO A 135 -17.68 -1.04 1.57
N SER A 136 -18.19 -0.50 0.46
CA SER A 136 -17.44 -0.43 -0.80
C SER A 136 -16.18 0.44 -0.69
N GLU A 137 -16.21 1.48 0.12
CA GLU A 137 -15.08 2.36 0.39
C GLU A 137 -13.90 1.62 1.05
N MET A 138 -14.19 0.61 1.87
CA MET A 138 -13.20 -0.19 2.60
C MET A 138 -12.53 -1.27 1.74
N VAL A 139 -13.14 -1.61 0.61
CA VAL A 139 -12.65 -2.61 -0.35
C VAL A 139 -12.37 -2.00 -1.72
N ALA A 140 -12.20 -0.67 -1.77
CA ALA A 140 -11.94 0.07 -2.99
C ALA A 140 -10.72 -0.47 -3.74
N TRP A 141 -9.68 -0.90 -3.03
CA TRP A 141 -8.48 -1.49 -3.62
C TRP A 141 -8.71 -2.96 -4.04
N ASN A 142 -9.50 -3.75 -3.30
CA ASN A 142 -9.79 -5.15 -3.65
C ASN A 142 -10.47 -5.27 -5.02
N ARG A 143 -11.44 -4.40 -5.29
CA ARG A 143 -12.29 -4.46 -6.49
C ARG A 143 -11.72 -3.67 -7.67
N ARG A 144 -10.49 -3.16 -7.55
CA ARG A 144 -9.87 -2.24 -8.54
C ARG A 144 -10.77 -1.02 -8.82
N GLY A 145 -11.54 -0.59 -7.83
CA GLY A 145 -12.54 0.47 -7.97
C GLY A 145 -11.93 1.88 -7.92
N MET A 146 -10.60 1.99 -7.88
CA MET A 146 -9.90 3.25 -7.71
C MET A 146 -8.67 3.32 -8.63
N ALA A 147 -8.48 4.47 -9.27
CA ALA A 147 -7.24 4.80 -9.94
C ALA A 147 -6.10 4.97 -8.92
N VAL A 148 -4.84 4.88 -9.36
CA VAL A 148 -3.70 5.27 -8.52
C VAL A 148 -3.86 6.73 -8.09
N TYR A 149 -3.30 7.09 -6.94
CA TYR A 149 -3.45 8.45 -6.43
C TYR A 149 -2.67 9.43 -7.31
N ASP A 150 -3.15 10.68 -7.35
CA ASP A 150 -2.27 11.80 -7.61
C ASP A 150 -1.22 11.90 -6.50
N GLU A 151 -0.07 12.49 -6.81
CA GLU A 151 0.97 12.65 -5.82
C GLU A 151 0.49 13.56 -4.66
N PRO A 152 0.57 13.12 -3.39
CA PRO A 152 0.29 13.98 -2.24
C PRO A 152 1.46 14.97 -2.02
N VAL A 153 1.54 15.99 -2.87
CA VAL A 153 2.69 16.90 -3.01
C VAL A 153 3.18 17.45 -1.67
N ASP A 154 2.28 17.97 -0.83
CA ASP A 154 2.63 18.58 0.45
C ASP A 154 3.28 17.58 1.43
N LEU A 155 2.74 16.35 1.49
CA LEU A 155 3.27 15.28 2.33
C LEU A 155 4.62 14.79 1.80
N VAL A 156 4.76 14.69 0.48
CA VAL A 156 6.03 14.32 -0.16
C VAL A 156 7.10 15.38 0.05
N ASP A 157 6.76 16.67 -0.05
CA ASP A 157 7.69 17.77 0.19
C ASP A 157 8.19 17.79 1.63
N ALA A 158 7.27 17.66 2.60
CA ALA A 158 7.62 17.54 4.01
C ALA A 158 8.55 16.35 4.26
N LEU A 159 8.25 15.20 3.67
CA LEU A 159 9.06 13.99 3.81
C LEU A 159 10.45 14.14 3.17
N ILE A 160 10.56 14.74 1.98
CA ILE A 160 11.86 15.03 1.35
C ILE A 160 12.68 16.01 2.20
N GLY A 161 12.02 16.97 2.88
CA GLY A 161 12.64 17.82 3.90
C GLY A 161 13.26 17.01 5.04
N GLN A 162 12.53 15.99 5.54
CA GLN A 162 12.95 15.15 6.67
C GLN A 162 14.00 14.09 6.31
N MET A 163 14.00 13.57 5.09
CA MET A 163 14.90 12.47 4.67
C MET A 163 16.36 12.90 4.44
N GLU A 164 16.70 14.17 4.67
CA GLU A 164 18.06 14.74 4.50
C GLU A 164 18.71 14.37 3.16
N LEU A 165 17.91 14.33 2.09
CA LEU A 165 18.37 13.93 0.76
C LEU A 165 19.45 14.86 0.24
N SER A 166 20.51 14.28 -0.33
CA SER A 166 21.56 15.00 -1.03
C SER A 166 21.02 15.78 -2.25
N PRO A 167 21.74 16.81 -2.74
CA PRO A 167 21.36 17.51 -3.96
C PRO A 167 21.18 16.58 -5.16
N PHE A 168 22.01 15.54 -5.26
CA PHE A 168 21.91 14.51 -6.29
C PHE A 168 20.59 13.74 -6.20
N GLU A 169 20.22 13.27 -5.01
CA GLU A 169 18.97 12.53 -4.79
C GLU A 169 17.74 13.40 -5.07
N ARG A 170 17.76 14.67 -4.66
CA ARG A 170 16.68 15.62 -4.96
C ARG A 170 16.52 15.83 -6.47
N ALA A 171 17.64 16.01 -7.18
CA ALA A 171 17.62 16.17 -8.63
C ALA A 171 17.11 14.90 -9.35
N ALA A 172 17.45 13.70 -8.84
CA ALA A 172 16.95 12.43 -9.35
C ALA A 172 15.41 12.34 -9.27
N LEU A 173 14.82 12.72 -8.14
CA LEU A 173 13.35 12.75 -7.98
C LEU A 173 12.68 13.72 -8.97
N THR A 174 13.24 14.91 -9.17
CA THR A 174 12.71 15.88 -10.14
C THR A 174 12.80 15.39 -11.58
N ARG A 175 13.84 14.62 -11.95
CA ARG A 175 13.93 14.02 -13.29
C ARG A 175 12.82 13.00 -13.54
N GLN A 176 12.48 12.20 -12.53
CA GLN A 176 11.44 11.16 -12.62
C GLN A 176 10.02 11.73 -12.70
N LEU A 177 9.79 12.94 -12.17
CA LEU A 177 8.50 13.61 -12.29
C LEU A 177 8.10 13.91 -13.75
N ARG A 178 9.07 14.22 -14.63
CA ARG A 178 8.79 14.64 -16.01
C ARG A 178 8.10 13.55 -16.85
N PRO A 179 8.63 12.32 -16.95
CA PRO A 179 7.94 11.22 -17.61
C PRO A 179 6.54 10.95 -17.04
N TRP A 180 6.39 11.01 -15.71
CA TRP A 180 5.07 10.84 -15.08
C TRP A 180 4.07 11.90 -15.55
N GLN A 181 4.45 13.17 -15.59
CA GLN A 181 3.58 14.27 -16.07
C GLN A 181 3.14 14.07 -17.53
N HIS A 182 4.01 13.52 -18.38
CA HIS A 182 3.65 13.19 -19.76
C HIS A 182 2.67 12.00 -19.82
N LEU A 183 2.85 10.99 -18.98
CA LEU A 183 1.96 9.81 -18.90
C LEU A 183 0.59 10.16 -18.27
N SER A 184 0.57 10.99 -17.23
CA SER A 184 -0.65 11.42 -16.54
C SER A 184 -1.40 12.51 -17.32
N GLY A 185 -0.67 13.40 -18.01
CA GLY A 185 -1.23 14.46 -18.86
C GLY A 185 -1.84 13.96 -20.17
N GLY A 186 -1.52 12.73 -20.61
CA GLY A 186 -2.17 12.08 -21.74
C GLY A 186 -3.66 11.77 -21.54
N CYS A 187 -4.17 11.91 -20.31
CA CYS A 187 -5.60 11.78 -19.99
C CYS A 187 -6.38 13.10 -20.12
N CYS A 188 -5.71 14.25 -20.24
CA CYS A 188 -6.36 15.57 -20.23
C CYS A 188 -6.51 16.24 -21.63
N LEU A 189 -6.27 15.52 -22.73
CA LEU A 189 -6.51 16.01 -24.09
C LEU A 189 -7.49 15.13 -24.88
N ARG A 190 -8.72 15.00 -24.35
CA ARG A 190 -10.00 14.84 -25.07
C ARG A 190 -11.08 15.36 -24.12
N ALA A 191 -11.95 16.31 -24.38
CA ALA A 191 -12.30 17.25 -25.45
C ALA A 191 -13.20 18.32 -24.74
N PRO A 192 -13.90 19.27 -25.38
CA PRO A 192 -14.21 19.42 -26.80
C PRO A 192 -13.16 20.19 -27.61
#